data_AF-A0A678T4H8-F1
#
_entry.id   AF-A0A678T4H8-F1
#
_cell.length_a   1.000
_cell.length_b   1.000
_cell.length_c   1.000
_cell.angle_alpha   90.00
_cell.angle_beta   90.00
_cell.angle_gamma   90.00
#
_symmetry.space_group_name_H-M   'P 1'
#
loop_
_entity.id
_entity.type
_entity.pdbx_description
1 polymer ?
#
loop_
_entity_poly.entity_id
_entity_poly.type
_entity_poly.pdbx_seq_one_letter_code
_entity_poly.pdbx_strand_id
1 'polypeptide(L)'
;LVEASASIGSRRRFIEALAPTFGRPLEADPIFCRRATILSISGTFTFLVHFAIPLQFPKQQPVLTLQSSQHCNADGTPIMSPPINDYPWSPRWDQAEMVERIYDFLTDECQNFKKFCSDAITQQK
;
A
#
# COMPACT_ATOMS: atom_id res chain seq x y z
N LEU A 1 5.81 -0.84 -27.92
CA LEU A 1 6.21 -2.12 -27.30
C LEU A 1 7.34 -1.95 -26.27
N VAL A 2 8.45 -1.29 -26.65
CA VAL A 2 9.61 -1.09 -25.75
C VAL A 2 9.25 -0.32 -24.47
N GLU A 3 8.49 0.77 -24.58
CA GLU A 3 8.07 1.59 -23.41
C GLU A 3 7.13 0.82 -22.46
N ALA A 4 6.21 0.03 -23.00
CA ALA A 4 5.29 -0.79 -22.20
C ALA A 4 6.02 -1.88 -21.43
N SER A 5 7.02 -2.52 -22.05
CA SER A 5 7.88 -3.52 -21.40
C SER A 5 8.76 -2.88 -20.31
N ALA A 6 9.33 -1.71 -20.57
CA ALA A 6 10.11 -0.96 -19.58
C ALA A 6 9.28 -0.57 -18.35
N SER A 7 8.01 -0.16 -18.56
CA SER A 7 7.07 0.14 -17.47
C SER A 7 6.73 -1.09 -16.62
N ILE A 8 6.56 -2.28 -17.22
CA ILE A 8 6.40 -3.53 -16.46
C ILE A 8 7.65 -3.83 -15.63
N GLY A 9 8.85 -3.72 -16.22
CA GLY A 9 10.11 -3.95 -15.53
C GLY A 9 10.31 -3.03 -14.32
N SER A 10 9.97 -1.74 -14.45
CA SER A 10 10.06 -0.77 -13.35
C SER A 10 9.13 -1.14 -12.19
N ARG A 11 7.87 -1.49 -12.49
CA ARG A 11 6.89 -1.89 -11.48
C ARG A 11 7.26 -3.20 -10.78
N ARG A 12 7.80 -4.16 -11.52
CA ARG A 12 8.31 -5.42 -10.93
C ARG A 12 9.41 -5.15 -9.91
N ARG A 13 10.40 -4.34 -10.25
CA ARG A 13 11.50 -3.98 -9.33
C ARG A 13 10.98 -3.25 -8.09
N PHE A 14 9.97 -2.40 -8.25
CA PHE A 14 9.32 -1.76 -7.11
C PHE A 14 8.64 -2.78 -6.18
N ILE A 15 7.90 -3.74 -6.72
CA ILE A 15 7.27 -4.83 -5.93
C ILE A 15 8.34 -5.68 -5.23
N GLU A 16 9.44 -6.01 -5.90
CA GLU A 16 10.56 -6.76 -5.32
C GLU A 16 11.23 -5.98 -4.17
N ALA A 17 11.36 -4.66 -4.32
CA ALA A 17 11.92 -3.77 -3.31
C ALA A 17 11.02 -3.61 -2.06
N LEU A 18 9.76 -4.07 -2.07
CA LEU A 18 8.93 -4.10 -0.86
C LEU A 18 9.49 -5.09 0.17
N ALA A 19 10.13 -6.19 -0.28
CA ALA A 19 10.46 -7.31 0.59
C ALA A 19 11.47 -6.99 1.72
N PRO A 20 12.55 -6.23 1.49
CA PRO A 20 13.48 -5.86 2.56
C PRO A 20 12.84 -5.00 3.67
N THR A 21 11.88 -4.15 3.34
CA THR A 21 11.29 -3.17 4.26
C THR A 21 10.01 -3.69 4.92
N PHE A 22 9.13 -4.32 4.15
CA PHE A 22 7.80 -4.76 4.58
C PHE A 22 7.67 -6.28 4.73
N GLY A 23 8.66 -7.04 4.28
CA GLY A 23 8.51 -8.47 4.06
C GLY A 23 7.84 -8.79 2.72
N ARG A 24 7.77 -10.08 2.38
CA ARG A 24 7.28 -10.52 1.07
C ARG A 24 5.80 -10.15 0.89
N PRO A 25 5.40 -9.62 -0.29
CA PRO A 25 3.99 -9.42 -0.60
C PRO A 25 3.18 -10.73 -0.47
N LEU A 26 1.99 -10.63 0.13
CA LEU A 26 1.02 -11.72 0.19
C LEU A 26 0.48 -12.03 -1.21
N GLU A 27 0.21 -10.97 -1.98
CA GLU A 27 -0.28 -11.05 -3.35
C GLU A 27 0.47 -10.03 -4.22
N ALA A 28 0.70 -10.39 -5.48
CA ALA A 28 1.17 -9.45 -6.50
C ALA A 28 0.62 -9.87 -7.87
N ASP A 29 0.32 -8.89 -8.71
CA ASP A 29 -0.07 -9.13 -10.10
C ASP A 29 1.13 -9.68 -10.90
N PRO A 30 1.11 -10.96 -11.32
CA PRO A 30 2.26 -11.60 -11.94
C PRO A 30 2.46 -11.17 -13.39
N ILE A 31 1.43 -10.61 -14.04
CA ILE A 31 1.43 -10.31 -15.47
C ILE A 31 1.83 -8.87 -15.71
N PHE A 32 1.09 -7.93 -15.12
CA PHE A 32 1.28 -6.50 -15.39
C PHE A 32 1.89 -5.72 -14.23
N CYS A 33 2.10 -6.37 -13.08
CA CYS A 33 2.67 -5.75 -11.88
C CYS A 33 1.91 -4.47 -11.48
N ARG A 34 0.58 -4.46 -11.64
CA ARG A 34 -0.27 -3.30 -11.31
C ARG A 34 -0.76 -3.30 -9.87
N ARG A 35 -0.57 -4.39 -9.15
CA ARG A 35 -1.03 -4.52 -7.77
C ARG A 35 -0.05 -5.34 -6.94
N ALA A 36 0.07 -4.97 -5.67
CA ALA A 36 0.69 -5.78 -4.64
C ALA A 36 -0.05 -5.56 -3.32
N THR A 37 -0.07 -6.56 -2.45
CA THR A 37 -0.62 -6.46 -1.10
C THR A 37 0.41 -7.00 -0.11
N ILE A 38 0.69 -6.24 0.95
CA ILE A 38 1.53 -6.66 2.07
C ILE A 38 0.71 -6.73 3.36
N LEU A 39 1.20 -7.50 4.32
CA LEU A 39 0.72 -7.49 5.71
C LEU A 39 1.60 -6.58 6.54
N SER A 40 0.98 -5.66 7.28
CA SER A 40 1.66 -4.72 8.15
C SER A 40 1.12 -4.82 9.58
N ILE A 41 2.01 -4.61 10.55
CA ILE A 41 1.71 -4.70 11.98
C ILE A 41 2.29 -3.48 12.68
N SER A 42 1.46 -2.78 13.45
CA SER A 42 1.89 -1.70 14.34
C SER A 42 1.38 -1.97 15.75
N GLY A 43 2.29 -2.38 16.64
CA GLY A 43 1.92 -2.93 17.95
C GLY A 43 1.03 -4.16 17.80
N THR A 44 -0.20 -4.09 18.33
CA THR A 44 -1.21 -5.16 18.18
C THR A 44 -2.14 -4.96 16.98
N PHE A 45 -2.04 -3.84 16.28
CA PHE A 45 -2.90 -3.54 15.14
C PHE A 45 -2.34 -4.15 13.87
N THR A 46 -3.08 -5.09 13.29
CA THR A 46 -2.72 -5.79 12.05
C THR A 46 -3.63 -5.32 10.92
N PHE A 47 -3.02 -4.94 9.80
CA PHE A 47 -3.72 -4.41 8.63
C PHE A 47 -2.97 -4.78 7.34
N LEU A 48 -3.69 -4.76 6.22
CA LEU A 48 -3.11 -4.92 4.90
C LEU A 48 -2.84 -3.55 4.28
N VAL A 49 -1.77 -3.46 3.49
CA VAL A 49 -1.53 -2.32 2.61
C VAL A 49 -1.62 -2.80 1.17
N HIS A 50 -2.58 -2.26 0.45
CA HIS A 50 -2.80 -2.52 -0.96
C HIS A 50 -2.15 -1.42 -1.79
N PHE A 51 -1.30 -1.81 -2.73
CA PHE A 51 -0.67 -0.93 -3.69
C PHE A 51 -1.39 -1.05 -5.02
N ALA A 52 -1.96 0.04 -5.53
CA ALA A 52 -2.40 0.16 -6.91
C ALA A 52 -1.34 0.93 -7.71
N ILE A 53 -0.62 0.23 -8.59
CA ILE A 53 0.55 0.74 -9.30
C ILE A 53 0.14 1.16 -10.73
N PRO A 54 0.15 2.48 -11.04
CA PRO A 54 -0.38 2.98 -12.31
C PRO A 54 0.51 2.61 -13.51
N LEU A 55 -0.03 2.72 -14.72
CA LEU A 55 0.71 2.48 -15.95
C LEU A 55 1.85 3.49 -16.16
N GLN A 56 1.65 4.70 -15.63
CA GLN A 56 2.56 5.83 -15.70
C GLN A 56 3.69 5.76 -14.66
N PHE A 57 3.75 4.70 -13.85
CA PHE A 57 4.81 4.50 -12.87
C PHE A 57 6.21 4.56 -13.52
N PRO A 58 7.21 5.24 -12.91
CA PRO A 58 7.16 5.93 -11.63
C PRO A 58 6.74 7.41 -11.70
N LYS A 59 6.44 7.95 -12.90
CA LYS A 59 6.00 9.36 -13.06
C LYS A 59 4.76 9.67 -12.23
N GLN A 60 3.87 8.69 -12.10
CA GLN A 60 2.76 8.71 -11.16
C GLN A 60 3.02 7.70 -10.04
N GLN A 61 2.84 8.14 -8.80
CA GLN A 61 3.02 7.30 -7.62
C GLN A 61 1.94 6.21 -7.49
N PRO A 62 2.23 5.10 -6.80
CA PRO A 62 1.21 4.15 -6.39
C PRO A 62 0.11 4.81 -5.54
N VAL A 63 -1.12 4.31 -5.65
CA VAL A 63 -2.17 4.66 -4.70
C VAL A 63 -2.22 3.57 -3.63
N LEU A 64 -2.21 3.97 -2.36
CA LEU A 64 -2.28 3.04 -1.24
C LEU A 64 -3.73 2.92 -0.75
N THR A 65 -4.08 1.76 -0.22
CA THR A 65 -5.32 1.57 0.55
C THR A 65 -5.02 0.66 1.72
N LEU A 66 -5.41 1.08 2.92
CA LEU A 66 -5.22 0.31 4.14
C LEU A 66 -6.50 -0.47 4.42
N GLN A 67 -6.38 -1.75 4.77
CA GLN A 67 -7.52 -2.58 5.14
C GLN A 67 -7.28 -3.18 6.51
N SER A 68 -8.19 -2.95 7.44
CA SER A 68 -8.12 -3.51 8.79
C SER A 68 -8.33 -5.03 8.75
N SER A 69 -7.53 -5.78 9.50
CA SER A 69 -7.76 -7.23 9.71
C SER A 69 -8.59 -7.52 10.96
N GLN A 70 -8.97 -6.49 11.71
CA GLN A 70 -9.58 -6.61 13.05
C GLN A 70 -10.92 -5.87 13.17
N HIS A 71 -11.24 -4.99 12.20
CA HIS A 71 -12.40 -4.12 12.23
C HIS A 71 -13.22 -4.35 10.96
N CYS A 72 -14.49 -4.71 11.11
CA CYS A 72 -15.44 -4.86 10.02
C CYS A 72 -16.62 -3.91 10.20
N ASN A 73 -17.29 -3.56 9.11
CA ASN A 73 -18.57 -2.87 9.16
C ASN A 73 -19.72 -3.81 9.56
N ALA A 74 -20.94 -3.27 9.67
CA ALA A 74 -22.14 -4.02 10.04
C ALA A 74 -22.41 -5.23 9.11
N ASP A 75 -21.99 -5.14 7.85
CA ASP A 75 -22.13 -6.22 6.86
C ASP A 75 -20.99 -7.25 6.91
N GLY A 76 -20.09 -7.14 7.89
CA GLY A 76 -18.93 -8.03 8.05
C GLY A 76 -17.78 -7.76 7.08
N THR A 77 -17.85 -6.68 6.27
CA THR A 77 -16.80 -6.30 5.34
C THR A 77 -15.66 -5.58 6.08
N PRO A 78 -14.38 -5.93 5.86
CA PRO A 78 -13.26 -5.25 6.46
C PRO A 78 -13.28 -3.74 6.19
N ILE A 79 -13.03 -2.93 7.22
CA ILE A 79 -12.95 -1.47 7.07
C ILE A 79 -11.69 -1.12 6.27
N MET A 80 -11.86 -0.27 5.25
CA MET A 80 -10.79 0.22 4.40
C MET A 80 -10.62 1.74 4.54
N SER A 81 -9.40 2.24 4.39
CA SER A 81 -9.14 3.66 4.26
C SER A 81 -9.67 4.19 2.93
N PRO A 82 -9.89 5.51 2.80
CA PRO A 82 -9.89 6.15 1.48
C PRO A 82 -8.57 5.86 0.73
N PRO A 83 -8.54 6.03 -0.61
CA PRO A 83 -7.30 5.95 -1.38
C PRO A 83 -6.31 7.03 -0.94
N ILE A 84 -5.06 6.65 -0.71
CA ILE A 84 -3.99 7.51 -0.20
C ILE A 84 -2.94 7.74 -1.29
N ASN A 85 -2.67 9.01 -1.60
CA ASN A 85 -1.71 9.44 -2.63
C ASN A 85 -1.08 10.82 -2.32
N ASP A 86 -1.07 11.21 -1.05
CA ASP A 86 -0.53 12.48 -0.53
C ASP A 86 0.77 12.27 0.27
N TYR A 87 1.41 11.11 0.13
CA TYR A 87 2.72 10.80 0.71
C TYR A 87 3.88 11.27 -0.18
N PRO A 88 5.10 11.50 0.38
CA PRO A 88 6.24 11.97 -0.39
C PRO A 88 6.59 11.06 -1.56
N TRP A 89 6.77 11.65 -2.76
CA TRP A 89 7.11 10.91 -3.96
C TRP A 89 8.08 11.66 -4.87
N SER A 90 9.02 10.94 -5.46
CA SER A 90 9.83 11.43 -6.57
C SER A 90 10.07 10.31 -7.58
N PRO A 91 9.75 10.52 -8.88
CA PRO A 91 10.06 9.55 -9.93
C PRO A 91 11.56 9.34 -10.17
N ARG A 92 12.41 10.16 -9.52
CA ARG A 92 13.88 10.11 -9.62
C ARG A 92 14.53 9.24 -8.56
N TRP A 93 13.78 8.84 -7.53
CA TRP A 93 14.29 7.91 -6.51
C TRP A 93 14.46 6.51 -7.12
N ASP A 94 15.38 5.73 -6.55
CA ASP A 94 15.40 4.30 -6.82
C ASP A 94 14.24 3.60 -6.07
N GLN A 95 14.05 2.31 -6.35
CA GLN A 95 12.92 1.56 -5.81
C GLN A 95 13.02 1.37 -4.29
N ALA A 96 14.22 1.23 -3.73
CA ALA A 96 14.39 1.06 -2.29
C ALA A 96 14.01 2.34 -1.55
N GLU A 97 14.51 3.48 -2.04
CA GLU A 97 14.18 4.80 -1.52
C GLU A 97 12.67 5.09 -1.62
N MET A 98 12.03 4.77 -2.75
CA MET A 98 10.56 4.89 -2.88
C MET A 98 9.81 4.09 -1.79
N VAL A 99 10.29 2.89 -1.48
CA VAL A 99 9.69 2.00 -0.48
C VAL A 99 9.94 2.53 0.94
N GLU A 100 11.13 3.02 1.24
CA GLU A 100 11.46 3.64 2.54
C GLU A 100 10.58 4.85 2.82
N ARG A 101 10.36 5.74 1.83
CA ARG A 101 9.46 6.90 2.03
C ARG A 101 8.01 6.52 2.27
N ILE A 102 7.54 5.42 1.67
CA ILE A 102 6.22 4.87 1.96
C ILE A 102 6.19 4.28 3.38
N TYR A 103 7.25 3.59 3.81
CA TYR A 103 7.34 3.02 5.16
C TYR A 103 7.32 4.11 6.23
N ASP A 104 8.10 5.17 6.07
CA ASP A 104 8.12 6.31 6.99
C ASP A 104 6.73 6.93 7.12
N PHE A 105 6.08 7.19 5.98
CA PHE A 105 4.70 7.70 5.97
C PHE A 105 3.71 6.76 6.69
N LEU A 106 3.79 5.45 6.43
CA LEU A 106 2.89 4.46 7.02
C LEU A 106 3.10 4.29 8.54
N THR A 107 4.28 4.60 9.05
CA THR A 107 4.57 4.55 10.49
C THR A 107 3.63 5.47 11.27
N ASP A 108 3.37 6.67 10.75
CA ASP A 108 2.43 7.61 11.35
C ASP A 108 0.99 7.32 10.92
N GLU A 109 0.78 7.06 9.63
CA GLU A 109 -0.57 6.90 9.07
C GLU A 109 -1.31 5.69 9.63
N CYS A 110 -0.60 4.64 10.05
CA CYS A 110 -1.23 3.48 10.69
C CYS A 110 -1.99 3.83 11.98
N GLN A 111 -1.54 4.86 12.74
CA GLN A 111 -2.24 5.30 13.94
C GLN A 111 -3.54 6.05 13.59
N ASN A 112 -3.49 6.89 12.56
CA ASN A 112 -4.67 7.57 12.03
C ASN A 112 -5.71 6.56 11.55
N PHE A 113 -5.26 5.56 10.79
CA PHE A 113 -6.15 4.52 10.27
C PHE A 113 -6.76 3.65 11.38
N LYS A 114 -5.98 3.29 12.41
CA LYS A 114 -6.50 2.57 13.58
C LYS A 114 -7.61 3.35 14.29
N LYS A 115 -7.40 4.66 14.47
CA LYS A 115 -8.42 5.54 15.05
C LYS A 115 -9.67 5.60 14.18
N PHE A 116 -9.50 5.81 12.88
CA PHE A 116 -10.60 5.79 11.91
C PHE A 116 -11.43 4.51 12.00
N CYS A 117 -10.79 3.34 12.06
CA CYS A 117 -11.48 2.06 12.21
C CYS A 117 -12.26 1.95 13.53
N SER A 118 -11.69 2.44 14.63
CA SER A 118 -12.31 2.40 15.96
C SER A 118 -13.56 3.29 16.04
N ASP A 119 -13.46 4.49 15.44
CA ASP A 119 -14.56 5.45 15.37
C ASP A 119 -15.71 4.91 14.50
N ALA A 120 -15.37 4.27 13.38
CA ALA A 120 -16.35 3.67 12.48
C ALA A 120 -17.14 2.51 13.12
N ILE A 121 -16.53 1.69 13.98
CA ILE A 121 -17.25 0.68 14.77
C ILE A 121 -18.17 1.33 15.80
N THR A 122 -17.72 2.42 16.45
CA THR A 122 -18.50 3.09 17.49
C THR A 122 -19.78 3.70 16.94
N GLN A 123 -19.75 4.24 15.72
CA GLN A 123 -20.93 4.81 15.04
C GLN A 123 -21.95 3.75 14.58
N GLN A 124 -21.57 2.47 14.55
CA GLN A 124 -22.47 1.38 14.16
C GLN A 124 -23.26 0.78 15.33
N LYS A 125 -22.91 1.15 16.57
CA LYS A 125 -23.62 0.75 17.79
C LYS A 125 -24.69 1.77 18.15
#